data_AF-A0A098TGJ3-F1
#
_entry.id   AF-A0A098TGJ3-F1
#
_cell.length_a   1.000
_cell.length_b   1.000
_cell.length_c   1.000
_cell.angle_alpha   90.00
_cell.angle_beta   90.00
_cell.angle_gamma   90.00
#
_symmetry.space_group_name_H-M   'P 1'
#
loop_
_entity.id
_entity.type
_entity.pdbx_description
1 polymer ?
#
loop_
_entity_poly.entity_id
_entity_poly.type
_entity_poly.pdbx_seq_one_letter_code
_entity_poly.pdbx_strand_id
1 'polypeptide(L)'
;MAGCDPNRFERLARAEASAAQVPAALAVADQERAIGKALPAYPDGCRATHRSGVAQGDRLDAALVKTDRALSRANGQIRECAGWYDELRGGIAQ
;
A
#
# COMPACT_ATOMS: atom_id res chain seq x y z
N MET A 1 -29.09 -46.02 25.42
CA MET A 1 -28.66 -46.24 24.01
C MET A 1 -28.89 -44.94 23.25
N ALA A 2 -27.85 -44.11 23.08
CA ALA A 2 -27.96 -42.91 22.25
C ALA A 2 -27.90 -43.36 20.77
N GLY A 3 -29.05 -43.32 20.10
CA GLY A 3 -29.18 -43.75 18.71
C GLY A 3 -28.35 -42.88 17.75
N CYS A 4 -28.00 -43.46 16.61
CA CYS A 4 -27.38 -42.76 15.49
C CYS A 4 -28.27 -41.59 15.04
N ASP A 5 -27.93 -40.36 15.43
CA ASP A 5 -28.49 -39.15 14.82
C ASP A 5 -27.80 -38.94 13.47
N PRO A 6 -28.47 -39.17 12.33
CA PRO A 6 -27.87 -38.99 11.01
C PRO A 6 -27.37 -37.55 10.80
N ASN A 7 -28.00 -36.56 11.46
CA ASN A 7 -27.58 -35.17 11.38
C ASN A 7 -26.24 -34.91 12.09
N ARG A 8 -25.86 -35.74 13.08
CA ARG A 8 -24.56 -35.62 13.75
C ARG A 8 -23.43 -35.89 12.78
N PHE A 9 -23.55 -36.91 11.96
CA PHE A 9 -22.54 -37.27 10.96
C PHE A 9 -22.44 -36.20 9.86
N GLU A 10 -23.58 -35.66 9.42
CA GLU A 10 -23.58 -34.55 8.45
C GLU A 10 -22.97 -33.25 9.00
N ARG A 11 -23.21 -32.92 10.27
CA ARG A 11 -22.59 -31.75 10.92
C ARG A 11 -21.09 -31.92 11.05
N LEU A 12 -20.63 -33.12 11.42
CA LEU A 12 -19.19 -33.44 11.49
C LEU A 12 -18.54 -33.36 10.11
N ALA A 13 -19.16 -33.96 9.09
CA ALA A 13 -18.66 -33.88 7.72
C ALA A 13 -18.59 -32.43 7.20
N ARG A 14 -19.59 -31.60 7.52
CA ARG A 14 -19.55 -30.16 7.19
C ARG A 14 -18.46 -29.40 7.95
N ALA A 15 -18.24 -29.73 9.22
CA ALA A 15 -17.19 -29.11 10.05
C ALA A 15 -15.79 -29.53 9.59
N GLU A 16 -15.60 -30.77 9.17
CA GLU A 16 -14.35 -31.25 8.58
C GLU A 16 -14.09 -30.60 7.22
N ALA A 17 -15.12 -30.49 6.38
CA ALA A 17 -15.02 -29.81 5.08
C ALA A 17 -14.68 -28.31 5.23
N SER A 18 -15.25 -27.61 6.22
CA SER A 18 -14.89 -26.20 6.49
C SER A 18 -13.51 -26.07 7.12
N ALA A 19 -13.12 -26.98 8.02
CA ALA A 19 -11.77 -26.99 8.59
C ALA A 19 -10.70 -27.24 7.52
N ALA A 20 -10.97 -28.09 6.53
CA ALA A 20 -10.06 -28.34 5.41
C ALA A 20 -9.83 -27.11 4.50
N GLN A 21 -10.75 -26.13 4.52
CA GLN A 21 -10.60 -24.87 3.78
C GLN A 21 -9.66 -23.88 4.49
N VAL A 22 -9.49 -24.01 5.81
CA VAL A 22 -8.68 -23.07 6.61
C VAL A 22 -7.20 -23.06 6.20
N PRO A 23 -6.50 -24.20 6.00
CA PRO A 23 -5.12 -24.20 5.53
C PRO A 23 -4.93 -23.53 4.17
N ALA A 24 -5.89 -23.73 3.24
CA ALA A 24 -5.83 -23.11 1.92
C ALA A 24 -6.00 -21.58 2.01
N ALA A 25 -6.94 -21.11 2.84
CA ALA A 25 -7.13 -19.69 3.08
C ALA A 25 -5.91 -19.03 3.76
N LEU A 26 -5.29 -19.73 4.72
CA LEU A 26 -4.06 -19.27 5.36
C LEU A 26 -2.89 -19.21 4.37
N ALA A 27 -2.75 -20.20 3.49
CA ALA A 27 -1.70 -20.20 2.47
C ALA A 27 -1.82 -19.00 1.51
N VAL A 28 -3.04 -18.65 1.09
CA VAL A 28 -3.29 -17.44 0.30
C VAL A 28 -2.93 -16.18 1.09
N ALA A 29 -3.36 -16.09 2.35
CA ALA A 29 -3.04 -14.92 3.19
C ALA A 29 -1.53 -14.74 3.45
N ASP A 30 -0.80 -15.84 3.64
CA ASP A 30 0.66 -15.83 3.81
C ASP A 30 1.36 -15.39 2.52
N GLN A 31 0.86 -15.83 1.35
CA GLN A 31 1.37 -15.40 0.06
C GLN A 31 1.19 -13.89 -0.16
N GLU A 32 0.00 -13.35 0.09
CA GLU A 32 -0.28 -11.91 0.01
C GLU A 32 0.61 -11.10 0.97
N ARG A 33 0.81 -11.61 2.19
CA ARG A 33 1.70 -10.99 3.17
C ARG A 33 3.17 -11.02 2.72
N ALA A 34 3.61 -12.10 2.07
CA ALA A 34 4.96 -12.20 1.53
C ALA A 34 5.18 -11.19 0.39
N ILE A 35 4.20 -11.04 -0.51
CA ILE A 35 4.21 -10.03 -1.57
C ILE A 35 4.29 -8.63 -0.96
N GLY A 36 3.44 -8.32 0.01
CA GLY A 36 3.44 -7.02 0.69
C GLY A 36 4.77 -6.69 1.38
N LYS A 37 5.47 -7.68 1.93
CA LYS A 37 6.81 -7.52 2.52
C LYS A 37 7.92 -7.34 1.48
N ALA A 38 7.72 -7.85 0.27
CA ALA A 38 8.69 -7.76 -0.82
C ALA A 38 8.60 -6.42 -1.58
N LEU A 39 7.57 -5.61 -1.32
CA LEU A 39 7.44 -4.29 -1.93
C LEU A 39 8.62 -3.39 -1.53
N PRO A 40 9.22 -2.67 -2.49
CA PRO A 40 10.28 -1.73 -2.18
C PRO A 40 9.77 -0.63 -1.26
N ALA A 41 10.65 -0.14 -0.38
CA ALA A 41 10.34 1.00 0.46
C ALA A 41 10.04 2.24 -0.39
N TYR A 42 9.11 3.07 0.09
CA TYR A 42 8.81 4.35 -0.56
C TYR A 42 10.07 5.23 -0.60
N PRO A 43 10.47 5.78 -1.77
CA PRO A 43 11.74 6.48 -1.91
C PRO A 43 11.86 7.66 -0.94
N ASP A 44 13.04 7.85 -0.35
CA ASP A 44 13.29 8.95 0.59
C ASP A 44 13.04 10.32 -0.06
N GLY A 45 13.40 10.46 -1.33
CA GLY A 45 13.13 11.65 -2.13
C GLY A 45 11.64 12.01 -2.17
N CYS A 46 10.74 11.02 -2.13
CA CYS A 46 9.31 11.23 -2.11
C CYS A 46 8.73 11.61 -0.74
N ARG A 47 9.52 11.46 0.33
CA ARG A 47 9.17 11.92 1.69
C ARG A 47 9.67 13.32 1.99
N ALA A 48 10.54 13.87 1.14
CA ALA A 48 11.12 15.18 1.33
C ALA A 48 10.06 16.29 1.19
N THR A 49 10.29 17.41 1.88
CA THR A 49 9.43 18.60 1.76
C THR A 49 10.21 19.74 1.12
N HIS A 50 9.51 20.58 0.36
CA HIS A 50 10.10 21.78 -0.24
C HIS A 50 9.59 23.04 0.45
N ARG A 51 10.51 23.91 0.85
CA ARG A 51 10.22 25.21 1.45
C ARG A 51 10.52 26.32 0.43
N SER A 52 9.71 27.37 0.44
CA SER A 52 9.92 28.55 -0.42
C SER A 52 11.14 29.38 0.00
N GLY A 53 11.44 29.42 1.30
CA GLY A 53 12.52 30.26 1.83
C GLY A 53 12.19 31.76 1.81
N VAL A 54 10.89 32.10 1.70
CA VAL A 54 10.41 33.48 1.88
C VAL A 54 10.69 33.92 3.31
N ALA A 55 11.20 35.13 3.47
CA ALA A 55 11.53 35.75 4.75
C ALA A 55 10.82 37.10 4.90
N GLN A 56 10.67 37.56 6.14
CA GLN A 56 10.15 38.90 6.41
C GLN A 56 11.09 39.96 5.81
N GLY A 57 10.51 40.96 5.15
CA GLY A 57 11.28 42.00 4.46
C GLY A 57 11.70 41.66 3.04
N ASP A 58 11.43 40.44 2.55
CA ASP A 58 11.53 40.15 1.11
C ASP A 58 10.63 41.11 0.33
N ARG A 59 11.14 41.66 -0.77
CA ARG A 59 10.28 42.31 -1.77
C ARG A 59 9.27 41.28 -2.31
N LEU A 60 8.06 41.74 -2.61
CA LEU A 60 6.97 40.86 -3.04
C LEU A 60 7.30 40.06 -4.31
N ASP A 61 8.01 40.65 -5.26
CA ASP A 61 8.47 39.97 -6.48
C ASP A 61 9.47 38.85 -6.18
N ALA A 62 10.44 39.11 -5.29
CA ALA A 62 11.38 38.10 -4.84
C ALA A 62 10.68 36.96 -4.07
N ALA A 63 9.72 37.30 -3.22
CA ALA A 63 8.93 36.32 -2.48
C ALA A 63 8.08 35.43 -3.41
N LEU A 64 7.50 36.01 -4.46
CA LEU A 64 6.75 35.26 -5.47
C LEU A 64 7.66 34.28 -6.22
N VAL A 65 8.82 34.72 -6.69
CA VAL A 65 9.80 33.86 -7.39
C VAL A 65 10.28 32.71 -6.49
N LYS A 66 10.56 32.98 -5.20
CA LYS A 66 10.93 31.96 -4.22
C LYS A 66 9.84 30.90 -4.06
N THR A 67 8.58 31.34 -3.98
CA THR A 67 7.41 30.47 -3.83
C THR A 67 7.20 29.61 -5.07
N ASP A 68 7.24 30.22 -6.27
CA ASP A 68 7.08 29.50 -7.54
C ASP A 68 8.16 28.43 -7.75
N ARG A 69 9.42 28.75 -7.43
CA ARG A 69 10.51 27.76 -7.48
C ARG A 69 10.28 26.57 -6.54
N ALA A 70 9.77 26.80 -5.34
CA ALA A 70 9.47 25.71 -4.41
C ALA A 70 8.28 24.87 -4.87
N LEU A 71 7.25 25.52 -5.42
CA LEU A 71 6.10 24.83 -6.01
C LEU A 71 6.53 23.97 -7.21
N SER A 72 7.37 24.51 -8.09
CA SER A 72 7.90 23.78 -9.24
C SER A 72 8.68 22.52 -8.81
N ARG A 73 9.54 22.63 -7.78
CA ARG A 73 10.25 21.46 -7.22
C ARG A 73 9.28 20.42 -6.64
N ALA A 74 8.29 20.85 -5.86
CA ALA A 74 7.29 19.96 -5.29
C ALA A 74 6.47 19.25 -6.37
N ASN A 75 6.06 19.96 -7.43
CA ASN A 75 5.34 19.37 -8.56
C ASN A 75 6.23 18.42 -9.38
N GLY A 76 7.54 18.67 -9.46
CA GLY A 76 8.51 17.74 -10.02
C GLY A 76 8.56 16.43 -9.23
N GLN A 77 8.80 16.53 -7.93
CA GLN A 77 8.81 15.39 -7.00
C GLN A 77 7.51 14.58 -7.08
N ILE A 78 6.33 15.22 -7.06
CA ILE A 78 5.03 14.53 -7.16
C ILE A 78 4.95 13.69 -8.44
N ARG A 79 5.38 14.22 -9.58
CA ARG A 79 5.36 13.49 -10.86
C ARG A 79 6.31 12.29 -10.85
N GLU A 80 7.52 12.47 -10.34
CA GLU A 80 8.51 11.38 -10.22
C GLU A 80 7.98 10.26 -9.31
N CYS A 81 7.43 10.62 -8.15
CA CYS A 81 6.89 9.67 -7.19
C CYS A 81 5.63 8.95 -7.68
N ALA A 82 4.80 9.63 -8.48
CA ALA A 82 3.67 9.01 -9.16
C ALA A 82 4.17 7.99 -10.21
N GLY A 83 5.17 8.36 -11.03
CA GLY A 83 5.77 7.46 -12.01
C GLY A 83 6.35 6.19 -11.38
N TRP A 84 7.10 6.34 -10.29
CA TRP A 84 7.61 5.20 -9.52
C TRP A 84 6.48 4.27 -9.02
N TYR A 85 5.39 4.84 -8.53
CA TYR A 85 4.25 4.05 -8.04
C TYR A 85 3.54 3.32 -9.17
N ASP A 86 3.37 3.98 -10.32
CA ASP A 86 2.74 3.37 -11.51
C ASP A 86 3.59 2.22 -12.05
N GLU A 87 4.92 2.37 -12.08
CA GLU A 87 5.86 1.29 -12.45
C GLU A 87 5.78 0.11 -11.47
N LEU A 88 5.79 0.39 -10.16
CA LEU A 88 5.67 -0.63 -9.12
C LEU A 88 4.34 -1.39 -9.27
N ARG A 89 3.22 -0.66 -9.42
CA ARG A 89 1.90 -1.26 -9.60
C ARG A 89 1.81 -2.06 -10.89
N GLY A 90 2.42 -1.57 -11.97
CA GLY A 90 2.52 -2.27 -13.25
C GLY A 90 3.27 -3.59 -13.12
N GLY A 91 4.35 -3.65 -12.33
CA GLY A 91 5.10 -4.87 -12.07
C GLY A 91 4.38 -5.89 -11.18
N ILE A 92 3.47 -5.44 -10.30
CA ILE A 92 2.65 -6.32 -9.44
C ILE A 92 1.46 -6.91 -10.21
N ALA A 93 0.91 -6.17 -11.18
CA ALA A 93 -0.26 -6.58 -11.96
C ALA A 93 0.05 -7.55 -13.12
N GLN A 94 1.33 -7.85 -13.36
CA GLN A 94 1.83 -8.80 -14.37
C GLN A 94 2.17 -10.14 -13.72
#